data_AF-A0A0F9M667-F1
#
_entry.id   AF-A0A0F9M667-F1
#
_cell.length_a   1.000
_cell.length_b   1.000
_cell.length_c   1.000
_cell.angle_alpha   90.00
_cell.angle_beta   90.00
_cell.angle_gamma   90.00
#
_symmetry.space_group_name_H-M   'P 1'
#
loop_
_entity.id
_entity.type
_entity.pdbx_description
1 polymer ?
#
loop_
_entity_poly.entity_id
_entity_poly.type
_entity_poly.pdbx_seq_one_letter_code
_entity_poly.pdbx_strand_id
1 'polypeptide(L)'
;MAQHSCDVIEVKLEPHPNADSLSVVRAGGWQCLVKTTDWEDGDLGGYIPPDSIVKTNRPEFEFLKRDGSDTEKIKAKKLRGIWSVGLLVPAPEGAKIGDDYMEYFEVEHYEPLLPMSTGGDNVKPPSGVFPVYDVENFNRYPDVIKPGEHVTISEKIHGTSSRFTWQDNQMYVGSRKNWKKACEKSVWWKAFQQSPWIY
;
A
#
# COMPACT_ATOMS: atom_id res chain seq x y z
N MET A 1 4.23 6.09 -8.51
CA MET A 1 3.38 5.01 -7.97
C MET A 1 3.82 4.80 -6.56
N ALA A 2 2.90 4.61 -5.62
CA ALA A 2 3.24 4.25 -4.26
C ALA A 2 4.23 3.08 -4.30
N GLN A 3 5.36 3.24 -3.65
CA GLN A 3 6.36 2.19 -3.63
C GLN A 3 5.80 1.04 -2.78
N HIS A 4 5.83 -0.17 -3.34
CA HIS A 4 5.57 -1.41 -2.61
C HIS A 4 6.88 -2.18 -2.62
N SER A 5 7.32 -2.62 -1.45
CA SER A 5 8.56 -3.37 -1.27
C SER A 5 8.43 -4.27 -0.06
N CYS A 6 9.26 -5.31 0.00
CA CYS A 6 9.42 -6.15 1.17
C CYS A 6 10.83 -5.93 1.71
N ASP A 7 10.97 -4.89 2.52
CA ASP A 7 12.27 -4.45 3.03
C ASP A 7 12.79 -5.43 4.08
N VAL A 8 14.07 -5.77 3.98
CA VAL A 8 14.78 -6.54 5.00
C VAL A 8 15.08 -5.64 6.19
N ILE A 9 14.69 -6.08 7.38
CA ILE A 9 14.89 -5.36 8.64
C ILE A 9 15.68 -6.20 9.63
N GLU A 10 16.39 -5.52 10.52
CA GLU A 10 16.96 -6.14 11.73
C GLU A 10 15.86 -6.32 12.78
N VAL A 11 15.78 -7.52 13.34
CA VAL A 11 14.78 -7.87 14.34
C VAL A 11 15.24 -7.39 15.72
N LYS A 12 14.33 -6.66 16.38
CA LYS A 12 14.43 -6.29 17.79
C LYS A 12 13.12 -6.64 18.47
N LEU A 13 13.17 -7.55 19.43
CA LEU A 13 12.02 -8.10 20.11
C LEU A 13 11.65 -7.22 21.30
N GLU A 14 10.55 -6.48 21.15
CA GLU A 14 9.91 -5.80 22.27
C GLU A 14 8.87 -6.74 22.90
N PRO A 15 8.87 -6.97 24.23
CA PRO A 15 7.89 -7.85 24.87
C PRO A 15 6.45 -7.42 24.62
N HIS A 16 5.56 -8.35 24.27
CA HIS A 16 4.15 -8.04 24.12
C HIS A 16 3.48 -7.83 25.50
N PRO A 17 2.81 -6.71 25.78
CA PRO A 17 2.35 -6.36 27.12
C PRO A 17 1.28 -7.31 27.69
N ASN A 18 0.54 -7.99 26.82
CA ASN A 18 -0.55 -8.91 27.20
C ASN A 18 -0.32 -10.36 26.73
N ALA A 19 0.92 -10.76 26.43
CA ALA A 19 1.22 -12.11 25.94
C ALA A 19 2.68 -12.52 26.14
N ASP A 20 2.92 -13.66 26.78
CA ASP A 20 4.29 -14.14 27.03
C ASP A 20 4.95 -14.79 25.81
N SER A 21 4.14 -15.28 24.85
CA SER A 21 4.63 -16.00 23.67
C SER A 21 4.80 -15.14 22.42
N LEU A 22 4.48 -13.85 22.50
CA LEU A 22 4.57 -12.92 21.38
C LEU A 22 5.53 -11.77 21.71
N SER A 23 6.22 -11.31 20.68
CA SER A 23 6.99 -10.07 20.71
C SER A 23 6.47 -9.12 19.63
N VAL A 24 6.68 -7.83 19.84
CA VAL A 24 6.47 -6.77 18.86
C VAL A 24 7.80 -6.52 18.16
N VAL A 25 7.79 -6.51 16.83
CA VAL A 25 8.93 -6.11 16.00
C VAL A 25 8.53 -4.89 15.20
N ARG A 26 9.38 -3.86 15.21
CA ARG A 26 9.17 -2.62 14.45
C ARG A 26 9.76 -2.74 13.04
N ALA A 27 8.98 -2.31 12.05
CA ALA A 27 9.36 -2.25 10.65
C ALA A 27 9.07 -0.84 10.13
N GLY A 28 10.06 0.06 10.23
CA GLY A 28 9.84 1.50 10.03
C GLY A 28 8.82 2.06 11.02
N GLY A 29 7.80 2.75 10.52
CA GLY A 29 6.66 3.23 11.30
C GLY A 29 5.59 2.16 11.56
N TRP A 30 5.78 0.94 11.07
CA TRP A 30 4.89 -0.19 11.34
C TRP A 30 5.38 -1.08 12.46
N GLN A 31 4.47 -1.92 12.95
CA GLN A 31 4.78 -3.00 13.88
C GLN A 31 4.07 -4.27 13.46
N CYS A 32 4.74 -5.40 13.61
CA CYS A 32 4.17 -6.73 13.45
C CYS A 32 4.41 -7.56 14.71
N LEU A 33 3.51 -8.50 14.96
CA LEU A 33 3.61 -9.40 16.08
C LEU A 33 4.17 -10.74 15.61
N VAL A 34 5.24 -11.18 16.26
CA VAL A 34 5.93 -12.44 15.97
C VAL A 34 5.88 -13.36 17.18
N LYS A 35 6.04 -14.66 16.97
CA LYS A 35 6.29 -15.58 18.09
C LYS A 35 7.70 -15.37 18.58
N THR A 36 7.86 -15.17 19.88
CA THR A 36 9.17 -14.91 20.50
C THR A 36 10.15 -16.05 20.29
N THR A 37 9.67 -17.29 20.17
CA THR A 37 10.52 -18.49 19.99
C THR A 37 11.13 -18.62 18.61
N ASP A 38 10.60 -17.88 17.62
CA ASP A 38 10.96 -18.05 16.21
C ASP A 38 12.08 -17.07 15.80
N TRP A 39 12.53 -16.20 16.72
CA TRP A 39 13.42 -15.08 16.44
C TRP A 39 14.36 -14.78 17.62
N GLU A 40 15.53 -14.25 17.30
CA GLU A 40 16.48 -13.65 18.25
C GLU A 40 16.77 -12.19 17.84
N ASP A 41 17.19 -11.36 18.80
CA ASP A 41 17.62 -10.00 18.51
C ASP A 41 18.85 -10.00 17.58
N GLY A 42 18.76 -9.24 16.50
CA GLY A 42 19.80 -9.18 15.45
C GLY A 42 19.55 -10.09 14.25
N ASP A 43 18.53 -10.96 14.29
CA ASP A 43 18.08 -11.70 13.11
C ASP A 43 17.66 -10.75 11.99
N LEU A 44 17.72 -11.23 10.74
CA LEU A 44 17.20 -10.50 9.58
C LEU A 44 15.86 -11.09 9.15
N GLY A 45 14.86 -10.22 9.02
CA GLY A 45 13.51 -10.59 8.56
C GLY A 45 13.08 -9.76 7.35
N GLY A 46 12.44 -10.41 6.38
CA GLY A 46 11.71 -9.74 5.31
C GLY A 46 10.33 -9.29 5.80
N TYR A 47 10.10 -7.98 5.83
CA TYR A 47 8.80 -7.43 6.22
C TYR A 47 7.85 -7.37 5.04
N ILE A 48 6.73 -8.09 5.13
CA ILE A 48 5.65 -8.08 4.15
C ILE A 48 4.59 -7.06 4.57
N PRO A 49 4.39 -5.96 3.81
CA PRO A 49 3.48 -4.90 4.20
C PRO A 49 2.00 -5.33 4.15
N PRO A 50 1.09 -4.63 4.86
CA PRO A 50 -0.35 -4.87 4.72
C PRO A 50 -0.82 -4.60 3.27
N ASP A 51 -1.98 -5.15 2.93
CA ASP A 51 -2.53 -5.08 1.56
C ASP A 51 -1.62 -5.71 0.50
N SER A 52 -0.84 -6.71 0.92
CA SER A 52 -0.07 -7.59 0.04
C SER A 52 -0.81 -8.91 -0.17
N ILE A 53 -0.66 -9.53 -1.34
CA ILE A 53 -1.10 -10.88 -1.66
C ILE A 53 0.15 -11.77 -1.69
N VAL A 54 0.12 -12.85 -0.93
CA VAL A 54 1.19 -13.86 -0.89
C VAL A 54 0.68 -15.20 -1.37
N LYS A 55 1.56 -16.02 -1.95
CA LYS A 55 1.24 -17.39 -2.37
C LYS A 55 1.52 -18.37 -1.24
N THR A 56 0.49 -19.09 -0.78
CA THR A 56 0.57 -19.98 0.40
C THR A 56 1.17 -21.35 0.08
N ASN A 57 1.58 -21.59 -1.16
CA ASN A 57 2.38 -22.76 -1.55
C ASN A 57 3.88 -22.56 -1.27
N ARG A 58 4.30 -21.35 -0.92
CA ARG A 58 5.67 -21.04 -0.53
C ARG A 58 5.91 -21.42 0.94
N PRO A 59 7.07 -22.00 1.29
CA PRO A 59 7.38 -22.41 2.66
C PRO A 59 7.21 -21.28 3.70
N GLU A 60 7.56 -20.06 3.32
CA GLU A 60 7.50 -18.87 4.18
C GLU A 60 6.05 -18.45 4.52
N PHE A 61 5.07 -18.88 3.70
CA PHE A 61 3.66 -18.49 3.83
C PHE A 61 2.71 -19.69 4.02
N GLU A 62 3.24 -20.91 4.12
CA GLU A 62 2.44 -22.14 4.20
C GLU A 62 1.47 -22.11 5.39
N PHE A 63 1.91 -21.53 6.51
CA PHE A 63 1.08 -21.41 7.72
C PHE A 63 -0.16 -20.49 7.55
N LEU A 64 -0.23 -19.71 6.47
CA LEU A 64 -1.39 -18.88 6.13
C LEU A 64 -2.44 -19.61 5.30
N LYS A 65 -2.13 -20.81 4.80
CA LYS A 65 -3.00 -21.58 3.91
C LYS A 65 -4.36 -21.83 4.56
N ARG A 66 -5.43 -21.61 3.77
CA ARG A 66 -6.80 -21.95 4.12
C ARG A 66 -7.35 -22.92 3.08
N ASP A 67 -8.33 -23.72 3.48
CA ASP A 67 -8.98 -24.66 2.58
C ASP A 67 -9.55 -23.93 1.35
N GLY A 68 -9.11 -24.35 0.17
CA GLY A 68 -9.58 -23.83 -1.11
C GLY A 68 -8.96 -22.51 -1.59
N SER A 69 -7.86 -22.02 -0.99
CA SER A 69 -7.11 -20.86 -1.50
C SER A 69 -5.60 -21.10 -1.48
N ASP A 70 -4.95 -20.83 -2.63
CA ASP A 70 -3.49 -20.87 -2.79
C ASP A 70 -2.82 -19.50 -2.57
N THR A 71 -3.62 -18.49 -2.25
CA THR A 71 -3.15 -17.13 -1.91
C THR A 71 -3.82 -16.63 -0.64
N GLU A 72 -3.15 -15.73 0.08
CA GLU A 72 -3.72 -15.03 1.23
C GLU A 72 -3.37 -13.55 1.14
N LYS A 73 -4.35 -12.70 1.49
CA LYS A 73 -4.12 -11.26 1.65
C LYS A 73 -3.62 -10.96 3.06
N ILE A 74 -2.46 -10.32 3.17
CA ILE A 74 -1.94 -9.78 4.43
C ILE A 74 -2.80 -8.61 4.87
N LYS A 75 -3.39 -8.74 6.06
CA LYS A 75 -4.29 -7.75 6.66
C LYS A 75 -3.75 -7.34 8.02
N ALA A 76 -3.95 -6.07 8.37
CA ALA A 76 -3.78 -5.65 9.74
C ALA A 76 -4.73 -6.43 10.66
N LYS A 77 -4.21 -6.96 11.76
CA LYS A 77 -4.97 -7.74 12.75
C LYS A 77 -4.68 -7.20 14.14
N LYS A 78 -5.67 -7.22 15.02
CA LYS A 78 -5.48 -6.89 16.43
C LYS A 78 -5.37 -8.19 17.22
N LEU A 79 -4.22 -8.44 17.83
CA LEU A 79 -3.99 -9.61 18.69
C LEU A 79 -3.80 -9.12 20.12
N ARG A 80 -4.64 -9.62 21.03
CA ARG A 80 -4.55 -9.31 22.49
C ARG A 80 -4.43 -7.80 22.79
N GLY A 81 -5.18 -6.99 22.04
CA GLY A 81 -5.24 -5.54 22.21
C GLY A 81 -4.22 -4.74 21.39
N ILE A 82 -3.21 -5.38 20.79
CA ILE A 82 -2.13 -4.73 20.06
C ILE A 82 -2.28 -4.96 18.55
N TRP A 83 -1.99 -3.95 17.74
CA TRP A 83 -2.03 -4.08 16.28
C TRP A 83 -0.81 -4.81 15.74
N SER A 84 -1.04 -5.77 14.85
CA SER A 84 -0.05 -6.36 13.96
C SER A 84 -0.38 -5.91 12.54
N VAL A 85 0.46 -5.07 11.98
CA VAL A 85 0.31 -4.49 10.65
C VAL A 85 1.43 -5.03 9.78
N GLY A 86 1.08 -5.93 8.86
CA GLY A 86 2.04 -6.68 8.05
C GLY A 86 2.40 -8.04 8.65
N LEU A 87 3.42 -8.67 8.08
CA LEU A 87 3.94 -9.98 8.46
C LEU A 87 5.47 -9.97 8.38
N LEU A 88 6.14 -10.71 9.25
CA LEU A 88 7.59 -10.91 9.19
C LEU A 88 7.88 -12.37 8.82
N VAL A 89 8.77 -12.57 7.86
CA VAL A 89 9.30 -13.89 7.48
C VAL A 89 10.83 -13.86 7.50
N PRO A 90 11.53 -14.99 7.72
CA PRO A 90 12.99 -15.02 7.68
C PRO A 90 13.54 -14.43 6.38
N ALA A 91 14.56 -13.59 6.48
CA ALA A 91 15.22 -13.06 5.29
C ALA A 91 16.03 -14.17 4.57
N PRO A 92 16.13 -14.16 3.23
CA PRO A 92 16.94 -15.13 2.51
C PRO A 92 18.42 -15.01 2.85
N GLU A 93 19.17 -16.09 2.64
CA GLU A 93 20.61 -16.09 2.89
C GLU A 93 21.33 -15.02 2.07
N GLY A 94 22.23 -14.26 2.72
CA GLY A 94 22.98 -13.17 2.10
C GLY A 94 22.23 -11.84 1.99
N ALA A 95 20.97 -11.76 2.44
CA ALA A 95 20.22 -10.52 2.50
C ALA A 95 20.88 -9.47 3.40
N LYS A 96 20.72 -8.20 3.06
CA LYS A 96 21.20 -7.05 3.85
C LYS A 96 20.02 -6.16 4.24
N ILE A 97 20.18 -5.48 5.36
CA ILE A 97 19.18 -4.50 5.84
C ILE A 97 18.92 -3.46 4.75
N GLY A 98 17.64 -3.24 4.45
CA GLY A 98 17.17 -2.32 3.43
C GLY A 98 17.06 -2.90 2.02
N ASP A 99 17.49 -4.15 1.79
CA ASP A 99 17.24 -4.82 0.51
C ASP A 99 15.73 -5.08 0.32
N ASP A 100 15.25 -4.92 -0.92
CA ASP A 100 13.87 -5.23 -1.30
C ASP A 100 13.77 -6.65 -1.87
N TYR A 101 13.03 -7.50 -1.18
CA TYR A 101 12.80 -8.90 -1.55
C TYR A 101 11.37 -9.17 -2.03
N MET A 102 10.60 -8.15 -2.42
CA MET A 102 9.21 -8.31 -2.88
C MET A 102 9.09 -9.28 -4.05
N GLU A 103 9.99 -9.18 -5.03
CA GLU A 103 10.02 -10.08 -6.20
C GLU A 103 10.40 -11.51 -5.80
N TYR A 104 11.39 -11.68 -4.92
CA TYR A 104 11.82 -12.99 -4.42
C TYR A 104 10.69 -13.74 -3.72
N PHE A 105 9.92 -13.04 -2.89
CA PHE A 105 8.78 -13.61 -2.17
C PHE A 105 7.51 -13.75 -3.03
N GLU A 106 7.54 -13.31 -4.29
CA GLU A 106 6.39 -13.30 -5.21
C GLU A 106 5.17 -12.57 -4.59
N VAL A 107 5.44 -11.46 -3.92
CA VAL A 107 4.43 -10.65 -3.24
C VAL A 107 3.82 -9.69 -4.25
N GLU A 108 2.50 -9.68 -4.34
CA GLU A 108 1.75 -8.74 -5.19
C GLU A 108 1.02 -7.69 -4.33
N HIS A 109 0.86 -6.46 -4.83
CA HIS A 109 0.03 -5.48 -4.15
C HIS A 109 -1.46 -5.72 -4.44
N TYR A 110 -2.28 -5.83 -3.41
CA TYR A 110 -3.73 -5.97 -3.54
C TYR A 110 -4.35 -4.64 -3.99
N GLU A 111 -4.88 -4.61 -5.21
CA GLU A 111 -5.80 -3.56 -5.65
C GLU A 111 -7.26 -4.07 -5.53
N PRO A 112 -8.15 -3.34 -4.81
CA PRO A 112 -9.56 -3.72 -4.75
C PRO A 112 -10.19 -3.63 -6.14
N LEU A 113 -11.01 -4.63 -6.49
CA LEU A 113 -11.81 -4.59 -7.72
C LEU A 113 -12.70 -3.35 -7.68
N LEU A 114 -12.47 -2.42 -8.60
CA LEU A 114 -13.32 -1.26 -8.74
C LEU A 114 -14.69 -1.73 -9.23
N PRO A 115 -15.81 -1.32 -8.60
CA PRO A 115 -17.12 -1.60 -9.15
C PRO A 115 -17.17 -1.05 -10.58
N MET A 116 -17.73 -1.85 -11.48
CA MET A 116 -17.73 -1.71 -12.95
C MET A 116 -18.26 -0.35 -13.50
N SER A 117 -18.64 0.59 -12.64
CA SER A 117 -19.24 1.88 -12.99
C SER A 117 -18.24 3.04 -13.12
N THR A 118 -16.93 2.80 -13.19
CA THR A 118 -15.97 3.81 -13.67
C THR A 118 -15.94 3.90 -15.21
N GLY A 119 -17.10 3.68 -15.84
CA GLY A 119 -17.26 3.52 -17.28
C GLY A 119 -16.79 4.72 -18.10
N GLY A 120 -16.59 4.47 -19.39
CA GLY A 120 -16.15 5.47 -20.38
C GLY A 120 -14.88 5.02 -21.08
N ASP A 121 -14.93 5.03 -22.41
CA ASP A 121 -13.79 4.74 -23.26
C ASP A 121 -12.63 5.66 -22.93
N ASN A 122 -11.41 5.13 -23.05
CA ASN A 122 -10.23 5.96 -22.92
C ASN A 122 -10.05 6.78 -24.20
N VAL A 123 -9.63 8.02 -24.05
CA VAL A 123 -9.19 8.88 -25.17
C VAL A 123 -7.69 9.11 -25.09
N LYS A 124 -7.12 9.58 -26.20
CA LYS A 124 -5.73 10.00 -26.24
C LYS A 124 -5.50 11.12 -25.21
N PRO A 125 -4.39 11.07 -24.43
CA PRO A 125 -4.04 12.17 -23.54
C PRO A 125 -3.87 13.49 -24.29
N PRO A 126 -4.16 14.63 -23.65
CA PRO A 126 -3.69 15.94 -24.11
C PRO A 126 -2.15 15.95 -24.18
N SER A 127 -1.60 16.91 -24.91
CA SER A 127 -0.15 17.08 -24.97
C SER A 127 0.40 17.58 -23.62
N GLY A 128 1.61 17.13 -23.25
CA GLY A 128 2.29 17.55 -22.03
C GLY A 128 2.32 16.50 -20.91
N VAL A 129 2.70 16.96 -19.72
CA VAL A 129 2.92 16.12 -18.53
C VAL A 129 1.83 16.39 -17.51
N PHE A 130 1.11 15.33 -17.14
CA PHE A 130 0.01 15.41 -16.18
C PHE A 130 0.33 14.50 -15.00
N PRO A 131 0.77 15.05 -13.85
CA PRO A 131 1.18 14.24 -12.72
C PRO A 131 0.03 13.37 -12.25
N VAL A 132 0.38 12.13 -11.91
CA VAL A 132 -0.55 11.19 -11.30
C VAL A 132 -0.46 11.40 -9.80
N TYR A 133 -1.59 11.75 -9.18
CA TYR A 133 -1.64 11.87 -7.73
C TYR A 133 -1.38 10.51 -7.08
N ASP A 134 -0.40 10.52 -6.18
CA ASP A 134 -0.03 9.42 -5.31
C ASP A 134 0.57 9.99 -4.03
N VAL A 135 0.36 9.29 -2.92
CA VAL A 135 0.90 9.71 -1.63
C VAL A 135 1.47 8.49 -0.94
N GLU A 136 2.73 8.58 -0.56
CA GLU A 136 3.40 7.54 0.23
C GLU A 136 2.81 7.46 1.63
N ASN A 137 2.81 6.27 2.20
CA ASN A 137 2.40 6.11 3.58
C ASN A 137 3.46 6.70 4.51
N PHE A 138 3.06 7.58 5.42
CA PHE A 138 3.98 8.19 6.40
C PHE A 138 4.81 7.15 7.16
N ASN A 139 4.21 6.02 7.52
CA ASN A 139 4.90 4.98 8.29
C ASN A 139 5.99 4.26 7.50
N ARG A 140 6.05 4.41 6.18
CA ARG A 140 7.20 3.96 5.37
C ARG A 140 8.41 4.87 5.58
N TYR A 141 8.18 6.16 5.83
CA TYR A 141 9.22 7.16 6.03
C TYR A 141 8.93 7.96 7.31
N PRO A 142 8.96 7.32 8.49
CA PRO A 142 8.54 7.96 9.74
C PRO A 142 9.37 9.22 10.08
N ASP A 143 10.59 9.30 9.57
CA ASP A 143 11.52 10.41 9.81
C ASP A 143 11.50 11.47 8.70
N VAL A 144 10.57 11.40 7.74
CA VAL A 144 10.50 12.34 6.60
C VAL A 144 10.11 13.75 7.02
N ILE A 145 9.34 13.89 8.10
CA ILE A 145 8.95 15.17 8.70
C ILE A 145 9.79 15.39 9.94
N LYS A 146 10.51 16.51 10.00
CA LYS A 146 11.41 16.83 11.12
C LYS A 146 10.74 17.77 12.14
N PRO A 147 11.14 17.71 13.42
CA PRO A 147 10.65 18.66 14.43
C PRO A 147 10.86 20.12 13.99
N GLY A 148 9.77 20.90 14.03
CA GLY A 148 9.78 22.32 13.64
C GLY A 148 9.43 22.60 12.18
N GLU A 149 9.26 21.59 11.34
CA GLU A 149 8.81 21.79 9.95
C GLU A 149 7.34 22.18 9.88
N HIS A 150 7.02 23.15 9.01
CA HIS A 150 5.65 23.52 8.70
C HIS A 150 5.05 22.48 7.74
N VAL A 151 3.90 21.93 8.11
CA VAL A 151 3.15 20.96 7.30
C VAL A 151 1.73 21.43 7.04
N THR A 152 1.21 21.12 5.85
CA THR A 152 -0.20 21.31 5.52
C THR A 152 -0.94 20.00 5.78
N ILE A 153 -1.97 20.06 6.63
CA ILE A 153 -2.81 18.90 6.96
C ILE A 153 -4.16 19.07 6.27
N SER A 154 -4.56 18.06 5.50
CA SER A 154 -5.85 18.02 4.82
C SER A 154 -6.55 16.68 5.08
N GLU A 155 -7.87 16.69 5.12
CA GLU A 155 -8.65 15.46 5.17
C GLU A 155 -8.43 14.61 3.89
N LYS A 156 -8.21 13.30 4.07
CA LYS A 156 -8.16 12.36 2.95
C LYS A 156 -9.57 11.91 2.58
N ILE A 157 -10.15 12.55 1.56
CA ILE A 157 -11.46 12.16 1.02
C ILE A 157 -11.36 10.80 0.34
N HIS A 158 -12.23 9.86 0.74
CA HIS A 158 -12.31 8.54 0.12
C HIS A 158 -13.18 8.59 -1.14
N GLY A 159 -12.56 8.48 -2.31
CA GLY A 159 -13.23 8.56 -3.60
C GLY A 159 -12.31 8.12 -4.74
N THR A 160 -12.54 8.67 -5.94
CA THR A 160 -11.72 8.41 -7.11
C THR A 160 -10.96 9.68 -7.54
N SER A 161 -9.66 9.54 -7.78
CA SER A 161 -8.83 10.66 -8.25
C SER A 161 -9.29 11.11 -9.64
N SER A 162 -9.38 12.43 -9.81
CA SER A 162 -9.87 13.11 -11.00
C SER A 162 -8.86 14.14 -11.46
N ARG A 163 -8.70 14.31 -12.77
CA ARG A 163 -7.83 15.31 -13.40
C ARG A 163 -8.64 16.08 -14.45
N PHE A 164 -8.54 17.40 -14.45
CA PHE A 164 -9.24 18.28 -15.39
C PHE A 164 -8.22 19.25 -15.97
N THR A 165 -8.26 19.47 -17.28
CA THR A 165 -7.40 20.47 -17.94
C THR A 165 -8.06 20.96 -19.22
N TRP A 166 -7.90 22.24 -19.52
CA TRP A 166 -8.38 22.85 -20.76
C TRP A 166 -7.21 23.10 -21.72
N GLN A 167 -7.22 22.46 -22.88
CA GLN A 167 -6.18 22.61 -23.91
C GLN A 167 -6.80 22.48 -25.30
N ASP A 168 -6.19 23.07 -26.33
CA ASP A 168 -6.63 22.95 -27.73
C ASP A 168 -8.13 23.23 -27.93
N ASN A 169 -8.65 24.21 -27.16
CA ASN A 169 -10.06 24.60 -27.15
C ASN A 169 -11.02 23.46 -26.76
N GLN A 170 -10.54 22.52 -25.94
CA GLN A 170 -11.27 21.36 -25.46
C GLN A 170 -10.99 21.09 -23.97
N MET A 171 -12.04 20.68 -23.24
CA MET A 171 -11.90 20.14 -21.88
C MET A 171 -11.46 18.68 -21.95
N TYR A 172 -10.41 18.36 -21.21
CA TYR A 172 -9.95 17.01 -20.96
C TYR A 172 -10.27 16.62 -19.53
N VAL A 173 -10.96 15.48 -19.39
CA VAL A 173 -11.38 14.93 -18.11
C VAL A 173 -10.77 13.55 -17.95
N GLY A 174 -10.10 13.31 -16.83
CA GLY A 174 -9.33 12.10 -16.59
C GLY A 174 -9.56 11.49 -15.22
N SER A 175 -9.36 10.18 -15.14
CA SER A 175 -9.13 9.46 -13.89
C SER A 175 -7.69 9.62 -13.43
N ARG A 176 -7.31 8.92 -12.35
CA ARG A 176 -5.93 8.82 -11.86
C ARG A 176 -4.90 8.57 -12.97
N LYS A 177 -5.16 7.60 -13.85
CA LYS A 177 -4.19 7.16 -14.88
C LYS A 177 -4.65 7.43 -16.33
N ASN A 178 -5.96 7.47 -16.60
CA ASN A 178 -6.49 7.51 -17.97
C ASN A 178 -7.30 8.78 -18.25
N TRP A 179 -7.36 9.20 -19.52
CA TRP A 179 -8.26 10.25 -20.00
C TRP A 179 -9.53 9.63 -20.54
N LYS A 180 -10.67 10.29 -20.30
CA LYS A 180 -11.98 9.69 -20.48
C LYS A 180 -12.78 10.38 -21.56
N LYS A 181 -13.37 9.59 -22.46
CA LYS A 181 -14.38 10.06 -23.41
C LYS A 181 -15.60 10.55 -22.65
N ALA A 182 -16.18 11.65 -23.11
CA ALA A 182 -17.43 12.16 -22.57
C ALA A 182 -18.56 11.12 -22.75
N CYS A 183 -19.18 10.73 -21.66
CA CYS A 183 -20.40 9.93 -21.67
C CYS A 183 -21.16 10.07 -20.34
N GLU A 184 -22.47 9.81 -20.36
CA GLU A 184 -23.33 9.91 -19.18
C GLU A 184 -22.95 8.91 -18.07
N LYS A 185 -22.23 7.84 -18.41
CA LYS A 185 -21.77 6.84 -17.44
C LYS A 185 -20.45 7.21 -16.77
N SER A 186 -19.74 8.21 -17.28
CA SER A 186 -18.45 8.63 -16.73
C SER A 186 -18.65 9.49 -15.49
N VAL A 187 -18.27 8.94 -14.33
CA VAL A 187 -18.33 9.65 -13.04
C VAL A 187 -17.48 10.93 -13.04
N TRP A 188 -16.38 10.95 -13.80
CA TRP A 188 -15.50 12.12 -13.91
C TRP A 188 -16.14 13.24 -14.73
N TRP A 189 -16.79 12.92 -15.85
CA TRP A 189 -17.51 13.91 -16.64
C TRP A 189 -18.73 14.45 -15.90
N LYS A 190 -19.45 13.59 -15.17
CA LYS A 190 -20.54 14.01 -14.27
C LYS A 190 -20.03 14.97 -13.20
N ALA A 191 -18.89 14.65 -12.56
CA ALA A 191 -18.29 15.51 -11.55
C ALA A 191 -17.93 16.89 -12.12
N PHE A 192 -17.31 16.94 -13.31
CA PHE A 192 -17.05 18.20 -14.02
C PHE A 192 -18.32 19.00 -14.29
N GLN A 193 -19.34 18.37 -14.90
CA GLN A 193 -20.59 19.04 -15.27
C GLN A 193 -21.38 19.58 -14.06
N GLN A 194 -21.24 18.95 -12.89
CA GLN A 194 -21.92 19.34 -11.65
C GLN A 194 -21.09 20.32 -10.80
N SER A 195 -19.84 20.59 -11.18
CA SER A 195 -18.91 21.41 -10.39
C SER A 195 -18.53 22.67 -11.18
N PRO A 196 -19.35 23.75 -11.11
CA PRO A 196 -19.14 24.96 -11.91
C PRO A 196 -17.84 25.71 -11.58
N TRP A 197 -17.17 25.38 -10.48
CA TRP A 197 -15.89 25.94 -10.07
C TRP A 197 -14.67 25.23 -10.69
N ILE A 198 -14.86 24.14 -11.44
CA ILE A 198 -13.80 23.49 -12.22
C ILE A 198 -13.80 24.13 -13.61
N TYR A 199 -12.85 25.02 -13.88
CA TYR A 199 -12.67 25.73 -15.14
C TYR A 199 -11.26 25.52 -15.71
#